data_AF-A0A9W4R9H4-F1
#
_entry.id   AF-A0A9W4R9H4-F1
#
_cell.length_a   1.000
_cell.length_b   1.000
_cell.length_c   1.000
_cell.angle_alpha   90.00
_cell.angle_beta   90.00
_cell.angle_gamma   90.00
#
_symmetry.space_group_name_H-M   'P 1'
#
loop_
_entity.id
_entity.type
_entity.pdbx_description
1 polymer ?
#
loop_
_entity_poly.entity_id
_entity_poly.type
_entity_poly.pdbx_seq_one_letter_code
_entity_poly.pdbx_strand_id
1 'polypeptide(L)' 'MKRTLLIAFALGCTIGAAQAQSCNLQASDKKLAGAAKTSFLTKCEKDATAACDKQAGDRKLAGAAKTSFTKKCVTDAVGG' A
#
# COMPACT_ATOMS: atom_id res chain seq x y z
N MET A 1 6.43 35.38 -22.95
CA MET A 1 4.98 35.60 -23.02
C MET A 1 4.31 34.39 -23.67
N LYS A 2 3.32 33.78 -22.98
CA LYS A 2 2.24 32.90 -23.49
C LYS A 2 2.70 31.46 -23.88
N ARG A 3 2.32 30.33 -23.27
CA ARG A 3 1.22 29.97 -22.35
C ARG A 3 1.68 28.81 -21.44
N THR A 4 2.30 29.15 -20.33
CA THR A 4 2.34 28.27 -19.16
C THR A 4 1.08 28.56 -18.38
N LEU A 5 0.06 27.69 -18.41
CA LEU A 5 -0.96 27.66 -17.36
C LEU A 5 -1.81 26.40 -17.42
N LEU A 6 -1.49 25.49 -16.49
CA LEU A 6 -2.41 24.78 -15.61
C LEU A 6 -3.57 24.01 -16.27
N ILE A 7 -3.28 22.73 -16.51
CA ILE A 7 -4.28 21.67 -16.46
C ILE A 7 -4.81 21.65 -15.02
N ALA A 8 -5.97 22.27 -14.81
CA ALA A 8 -6.76 22.13 -13.60
C ALA A 8 -7.24 20.68 -13.50
N PHE A 9 -6.39 19.81 -12.93
CA PHE A 9 -6.83 18.49 -12.48
C PHE A 9 -7.60 18.69 -11.18
N ALA A 10 -8.92 18.78 -11.36
CA ALA A 10 -9.99 18.57 -10.42
C ALA A 10 -9.57 18.47 -8.95
N LEU A 11 -9.98 19.49 -8.21
CA LEU A 11 -10.24 19.47 -6.78
C LEU A 11 -11.18 18.29 -6.46
N GLY A 12 -10.60 17.13 -6.15
CA GLY A 12 -11.30 15.96 -5.64
C GLY A 12 -11.05 15.82 -4.14
N CYS A 13 -11.71 16.65 -3.33
CA CYS A 13 -11.82 16.37 -1.91
C CYS A 13 -12.81 15.21 -1.73
N THR A 14 -12.31 14.00 -1.47
CA THR A 14 -13.11 12.94 -0.84
C THR A 14 -12.29 12.30 0.26
N ILE A 15 -12.50 12.83 1.46
CA ILE A 15 -12.77 12.10 2.70
C ILE A 15 -12.42 10.60 2.65
N GLY A 16 -11.48 10.21 3.51
CA GLY A 16 -11.30 8.80 3.88
C GLY A 16 -10.29 8.05 3.03
N ALA A 17 -9.06 8.55 2.93
CA ALA A 17 -7.97 7.60 3.12
C ALA A 17 -8.17 7.06 4.54
N ALA A 18 -8.88 5.95 4.67
CA ALA A 18 -8.48 4.95 5.64
C ALA A 18 -7.00 4.77 5.35
N GLN A 19 -6.18 5.52 6.06
CA GLN A 19 -4.74 5.42 6.01
C GLN A 19 -4.55 3.98 6.42
N ALA A 20 -4.33 3.10 5.44
CA ALA A 20 -4.15 1.69 5.68
C ALA A 20 -2.91 1.64 6.56
N GLN A 21 -3.15 1.64 7.87
CA GLN A 21 -2.10 1.69 8.85
C GLN A 21 -1.27 0.47 8.55
N SER A 22 0.04 0.68 8.43
CA SER A 22 0.92 -0.41 8.09
C SER A 22 0.75 -1.56 9.07
N CYS A 23 1.02 -2.79 8.63
CA CYS A 23 0.87 -3.98 9.48
C CYS A 23 1.55 -3.80 10.84
N ASN A 24 2.71 -3.13 10.88
CA ASN A 24 3.40 -2.79 12.12
C ASN A 24 2.64 -1.83 13.03
N LEU A 25 2.01 -0.79 12.48
CA LEU A 25 1.18 0.13 13.25
C LEU A 25 -0.08 -0.56 13.78
N GLN A 26 -0.73 -1.39 12.97
CA GLN A 26 -1.90 -2.15 13.41
C GLN A 26 -1.57 -3.16 14.51
N ALA A 27 -0.42 -3.84 14.38
CA ALA A 27 0.06 -4.74 15.43
C ALA A 27 0.36 -3.99 16.73
N SER A 28 0.92 -2.78 16.64
CA SER A 28 1.26 -1.95 17.80
C SER A 28 0.01 -1.36 18.47
N ASP A 29 -0.96 -0.88 17.68
CA ASP A 29 -2.25 -0.38 18.15
C ASP A 29 -3.03 -1.47 18.91
N LYS A 30 -3.01 -2.68 18.36
CA LYS A 30 -3.58 -3.89 18.99
C LYS A 30 -2.73 -4.44 20.15
N LYS A 31 -1.60 -3.80 20.46
CA LYS A 31 -0.64 -4.23 21.49
C LYS A 31 -0.22 -5.69 21.36
N LEU A 32 -0.12 -6.18 20.12
CA LEU A 32 0.33 -7.54 19.84
C LEU A 32 1.83 -7.63 20.14
N ALA A 33 2.21 -8.66 20.89
CA ALA A 33 3.59 -8.97 21.21
C ALA A 33 3.88 -10.47 21.01
N GLY A 34 5.16 -10.83 20.93
CA GLY A 34 5.61 -12.22 20.77
C GLY A 34 4.98 -12.92 19.57
N ALA A 35 4.56 -14.17 19.75
CA ALA A 35 4.00 -15.01 18.69
C ALA A 35 2.74 -14.43 18.03
N ALA A 36 1.93 -13.66 18.78
CA ALA A 36 0.73 -13.02 18.25
C ALA A 36 1.07 -11.89 17.27
N LYS A 37 2.10 -11.09 17.58
CA LYS A 37 2.62 -10.07 16.66
C LYS A 37 3.16 -10.72 15.39
N THR A 38 3.98 -11.77 15.54
CA THR A 38 4.56 -12.47 14.39
C THR A 38 3.49 -13.06 13.50
N SER A 39 2.50 -13.78 14.05
CA SER A 39 1.41 -14.37 13.27
C SER A 39 0.58 -13.31 12.56
N PHE A 40 0.33 -12.17 13.21
CA PHE A 40 -0.37 -11.05 12.60
C PHE A 40 0.44 -10.45 11.44
N LEU A 41 1.72 -10.16 11.64
CA LEU A 41 2.58 -9.62 10.58
C LEU A 41 2.71 -10.59 9.42
N THR A 42 2.90 -11.89 9.68
CA THR A 42 2.95 -12.92 8.62
C THR A 42 1.66 -12.94 7.82
N LYS A 43 0.50 -12.91 8.48
CA LYS A 43 -0.79 -12.85 7.79
C LYS A 43 -0.94 -11.56 6.98
N CYS A 44 -0.63 -10.42 7.58
CA CYS A 44 -0.73 -9.13 6.94
C CYS A 44 0.20 -9.01 5.72
N GLU A 45 1.41 -9.58 5.77
CA GLU A 45 2.32 -9.62 4.62
C GLU A 45 1.76 -10.49 3.47
N LYS A 46 1.08 -11.60 3.77
CA LYS A 46 0.40 -12.43 2.78
C LYS A 46 -0.77 -11.67 2.14
N ASP A 47 -1.60 -11.04 2.96
CA ASP A 47 -2.76 -10.26 2.52
C ASP A 47 -2.32 -9.05 1.69
N ALA A 48 -1.27 -8.35 2.14
CA ALA A 48 -0.63 -7.26 1.39
C ALA A 48 -0.10 -7.77 0.05
N THR A 49 0.57 -8.93 0.00
CA THR A 49 1.05 -9.50 -1.26
C THR A 49 -0.10 -9.74 -2.23
N ALA A 50 -1.19 -10.37 -1.79
CA ALA A 50 -2.35 -10.61 -2.64
C ALA A 50 -3.01 -9.31 -3.13
N ALA A 51 -3.16 -8.32 -2.25
CA ALA A 51 -3.70 -7.01 -2.61
C ALA A 51 -2.81 -6.27 -3.62
N CYS A 52 -1.49 -6.26 -3.37
CA CYS A 52 -0.49 -5.63 -4.24
C CYS A 52 -0.39 -6.32 -5.59
N ASP A 53 -0.47 -7.66 -5.65
CA ASP A 53 -0.52 -8.42 -6.91
C ASP A 53 -1.78 -8.08 -7.72
N LYS A 54 -2.93 -7.97 -7.05
CA LYS A 54 -4.18 -7.55 -7.68
C LYS A 54 -4.06 -6.12 -8.23
N GLN A 55 -3.54 -5.19 -7.44
CA GLN A 55 -3.30 -3.81 -7.88
C GLN A 55 -2.32 -3.74 -9.05
N ALA A 56 -1.28 -4.58 -9.05
CA ALA A 56 -0.35 -4.67 -10.17
C ALA A 56 -1.06 -5.17 -11.44
N GLY A 57 -1.94 -6.17 -11.29
CA GLY A 57 -2.78 -6.70 -12.37
C GLY A 57 -3.78 -5.68 -12.92
N ASP A 58 -4.48 -4.96 -12.04
CA ASP A 58 -5.41 -3.87 -12.40
C ASP A 58 -4.66 -2.74 -13.15
N ARG A 59 -3.39 -2.51 -12.79
CA ARG A 59 -2.48 -1.58 -13.48
C ARG A 59 -1.82 -2.16 -14.72
N LYS A 60 -2.12 -3.42 -15.07
CA LYS A 60 -1.54 -4.14 -16.21
C LYS A 60 -0.01 -4.18 -16.19
N LEU A 61 0.58 -4.18 -14.99
CA LEU A 61 2.02 -4.31 -14.82
C LEU A 61 2.43 -5.77 -15.08
N ALA A 62 3.51 -5.96 -15.83
CA ALA A 62 4.07 -7.27 -16.15
C ALA A 62 5.59 -7.27 -15.96
N GLY A 63 6.17 -8.47 -15.87
CA GLY A 63 7.63 -8.66 -15.76
C GLY A 63 8.24 -7.89 -14.58
N ALA A 64 9.38 -7.25 -14.82
CA ALA A 64 10.12 -6.51 -13.79
C ALA A 64 9.30 -5.38 -13.15
N ALA A 65 8.44 -4.69 -13.91
CA ALA A 65 7.61 -3.61 -13.39
C ALA A 65 6.58 -4.12 -12.37
N LYS A 66 5.98 -5.29 -12.64
CA LYS A 66 5.09 -5.96 -11.68
C LYS A 66 5.85 -6.30 -10.40
N THR A 67 7.01 -6.95 -10.53
CA THR A 67 7.81 -7.37 -9.37
C THR A 67 8.25 -6.19 -8.50
N SER A 68 8.76 -5.11 -9.10
CA SER A 68 9.17 -3.92 -8.35
C SER A 68 7.99 -3.23 -7.67
N PHE A 69 6.84 -3.15 -8.34
CA PHE A 69 5.62 -2.59 -7.76
C PHE A 69 5.14 -3.43 -6.59
N THR A 70 4.98 -4.75 -6.76
CA THR A 70 4.50 -5.63 -5.69
C THR A 70 5.47 -5.60 -4.50
N LYS A 71 6.79 -5.67 -4.73
CA LYS A 71 7.81 -5.51 -3.67
C LYS A 71 7.61 -4.22 -2.88
N LYS A 72 7.55 -3.08 -3.58
CA LYS A 72 7.43 -1.77 -2.94
C LYS A 72 6.10 -1.64 -2.19
N CYS A 73 5.01 -2.05 -2.82
CA CYS A 73 3.66 -2.04 -2.24
C CYS A 73 3.58 -2.89 -0.96
N VAL A 74 4.16 -4.09 -0.95
CA VAL A 74 4.17 -4.95 0.24
C VAL A 74 5.02 -4.33 1.34
N THR A 75 6.21 -3.78 1.03
CA THR A 75 7.04 -3.08 2.01
C THR A 75 6.29 -1.90 2.63
N ASP A 76 5.63 -1.07 1.82
CA ASP A 76 4.86 0.08 2.29
C ASP A 76 3.65 -0.36 3.13
N ALA A 77 2.97 -1.44 2.75
CA ALA A 77 1.84 -2.02 3.50
C ALA A 77 2.27 -2.62 4.84
N VAL A 78 3.46 -3.22 4.93
CA VAL A 78 4.00 -3.76 6.19
C VAL A 78 4.58 -2.65 7.08
N GLY A 79 5.05 -1.56 6.48
CA GLY A 79 5.63 -0.40 7.16
C GLY A 79 7.15 -0.48 7.31
N GLY A 80 7.81 -1.01 6.29
CA GLY A 80 9.28 -1.07 6.18
C GLY A 80 9.89 0.09 5.41
#